data_AF-A0A817HIK8-F1
#
_entry.id   AF-A0A817HIK8-F1
#
_cell.length_a   1.000
_cell.length_b   1.000
_cell.length_c   1.000
_cell.angle_alpha   90.00
_cell.angle_beta   90.00
_cell.angle_gamma   90.00
#
_symmetry.space_group_name_H-M   'P 1'
#
loop_
_entity.id
_entity.type
_entity.pdbx_description
1 polymer ?
#
loop_
_entity_poly.entity_id
_entity_poly.type
_entity_poly.pdbx_seq_one_letter_code
_entity_poly.pdbx_strand_id
1 'polypeptide(L)'
;MDLESHTRNVWIVLGTLSGVGMIVAIIQTWAWFSKSGKEVIDLSTLGKLLLNFLGILSTVIFLVMAGVSVWWLIFFKKQYDNTFESETSSQQNIFKILFIVSFILKTVDIIHLIIRQTIIDIFFIDWERPKTADSNTVSAWRTCFVANEFIEIQTFRRIHVPFHLLFALFLLKVINLENIALANSDIILFPSLPAANYTMEYNSVFHVGTAFIVLLGTAIIQYLFYIIFYQRLIGDKILNFVDLCSVSNISVFILDQNYHGYYIHGRSPHGTADVNIKDMIMNLERESRSMSGTRGLQANSTEQIFIMRTNRTFRAQYDILCRKYYDYVGSRRIQKDMERYTDILFQSYQNLNKFLCAYINRSCPTYQYLIRNRYLLEKIFNYEFHTSVDSGLSESIDNILFIDNEKTFTKVLFYGEENSLFLWNIITFLFIDFISSNYVLAAIVTFLLNIIVVGLRNSFGRRNLSKKTLVPRELLI
;
A
#
# COMPACT_ATOMS: atom_id res chain seq x y z
N MET A 1 6.26 -25.87 -35.29
CA MET A 1 5.54 -24.59 -35.15
C MET A 1 6.56 -23.51 -35.46
N ASP A 2 6.33 -22.69 -36.48
CA ASP A 2 7.38 -21.79 -37.00
C ASP A 2 7.83 -20.78 -35.94
N LEU A 3 9.11 -20.81 -35.58
CA LEU A 3 9.70 -20.01 -34.49
C LEU A 3 9.49 -18.49 -34.71
N GLU A 4 9.45 -18.05 -35.97
CA GLU A 4 9.13 -16.66 -36.36
C GLU A 4 7.68 -16.27 -36.09
N SER A 5 6.75 -17.22 -36.22
CA SER A 5 5.34 -16.97 -35.89
C SER A 5 5.16 -16.73 -34.39
N HIS A 6 5.95 -17.43 -33.56
CA HIS A 6 5.93 -17.30 -32.11
C HIS A 6 6.47 -15.94 -31.65
N THR A 7 7.64 -15.51 -32.15
CA THR A 7 8.19 -14.18 -31.80
C THR A 7 7.24 -13.06 -32.20
N ARG A 8 6.63 -13.15 -33.39
CA ARG A 8 5.60 -12.21 -33.83
C ARG A 8 4.41 -12.15 -32.88
N ASN A 9 3.93 -13.29 -32.40
CA ASN A 9 2.81 -13.35 -31.45
C ASN A 9 3.16 -12.69 -30.11
N VAL A 10 4.38 -12.90 -29.59
CA VAL A 10 4.85 -12.25 -28.36
C VAL A 10 4.85 -10.72 -28.52
N TRP A 11 5.33 -10.20 -29.65
CA TRP A 11 5.30 -8.76 -29.92
C TRP A 11 3.88 -8.20 -30.03
N ILE A 12 2.95 -8.94 -30.66
CA ILE A 12 1.53 -8.54 -30.75
C ILE A 12 0.89 -8.49 -29.35
N VAL A 13 1.11 -9.51 -28.52
CA VAL A 13 0.59 -9.55 -27.14
C VAL A 13 1.17 -8.40 -26.32
N LEU A 14 2.48 -8.15 -26.42
CA LEU A 14 3.11 -7.06 -25.70
C LEU A 14 2.55 -5.68 -26.14
N GLY A 15 2.39 -5.46 -27.44
CA GLY A 15 1.83 -4.22 -27.99
C GLY A 15 0.37 -3.99 -27.59
N THR A 16 -0.47 -5.02 -27.69
CA THR A 16 -1.89 -4.93 -27.32
C THR A 16 -2.09 -4.68 -25.82
N LEU A 17 -1.40 -5.43 -24.96
CA LEU A 17 -1.48 -5.24 -23.50
C LEU A 17 -0.89 -3.90 -23.06
N SER A 18 0.17 -3.41 -23.72
CA SER A 18 0.71 -2.08 -23.45
C SER A 18 -0.26 -0.96 -23.86
N GLY A 19 -0.99 -1.14 -24.96
CA GLY A 19 -2.06 -0.24 -25.40
C GLY A 19 -3.20 -0.17 -24.38
N VAL A 20 -3.68 -1.31 -23.89
CA VAL A 20 -4.66 -1.37 -22.79
C VAL A 20 -4.08 -0.73 -21.52
N GLY A 21 -2.80 -1.00 -21.23
CA GLY A 21 -2.09 -0.42 -20.09
C GLY A 21 -2.03 1.11 -20.14
N MET A 22 -1.88 1.71 -21.32
CA MET A 22 -1.94 3.16 -21.51
C MET A 22 -3.31 3.72 -21.14
N ILE A 23 -4.40 3.06 -21.55
CA ILE A 23 -5.77 3.48 -21.20
C ILE A 23 -5.96 3.46 -19.68
N VAL A 24 -5.50 2.39 -19.02
CA VAL A 24 -5.55 2.28 -17.55
C VAL A 24 -4.72 3.38 -16.89
N ALA A 25 -3.53 3.69 -17.40
CA ALA A 25 -2.68 4.77 -16.90
C ALA A 25 -3.37 6.13 -17.01
N ILE A 26 -4.08 6.39 -18.11
CA ILE A 26 -4.86 7.61 -18.32
C ILE A 26 -5.98 7.71 -17.29
N ILE A 27 -6.75 6.64 -17.08
CA ILE A 27 -7.84 6.61 -16.09
C ILE A 27 -7.32 6.87 -14.67
N GLN A 28 -6.23 6.20 -14.28
CA GLN A 28 -5.62 6.39 -12.96
C GLN A 28 -5.09 7.81 -12.77
N THR A 29 -4.51 8.39 -13.83
CA THR A 29 -4.01 9.77 -13.81
C THR A 29 -5.15 10.77 -13.76
N TRP A 30 -6.25 10.51 -14.45
CA TRP A 30 -7.46 11.32 -14.40
C TRP A 30 -8.09 11.31 -13.00
N ALA A 31 -8.17 10.13 -12.38
CA ALA A 31 -8.64 9.99 -11.01
C ALA A 31 -7.77 10.80 -10.02
N TRP A 32 -6.45 10.74 -10.17
CA TRP A 32 -5.51 11.57 -9.40
C TRP A 32 -5.67 13.07 -9.70
N PHE A 33 -5.82 13.45 -10.96
CA PHE A 33 -5.96 14.84 -11.38
C PHE A 33 -7.19 15.50 -10.74
N SER A 34 -8.33 14.80 -10.77
CA SER A 34 -9.57 15.28 -10.15
C SER A 34 -9.46 15.38 -8.63
N LYS A 35 -8.83 14.42 -7.97
CA LYS A 35 -8.62 14.40 -6.51
C LYS A 35 -7.60 15.44 -6.03
N SER A 36 -6.66 15.81 -6.89
CA SER A 36 -5.73 16.93 -6.68
C SER A 36 -6.41 18.29 -6.90
N GLY A 37 -7.55 18.29 -7.61
CA GLY A 37 -8.37 19.44 -8.00
C GLY A 37 -7.60 20.53 -8.74
N LYS A 38 -6.69 20.08 -9.60
CA LYS A 38 -6.06 20.91 -10.61
C LYS A 38 -7.06 21.23 -11.70
N GLU A 39 -6.97 22.43 -12.25
CA GLU A 39 -7.81 22.87 -13.37
C GLU A 39 -7.10 22.70 -14.72
N VAL A 40 -5.77 22.73 -14.72
CA VAL A 40 -4.94 22.69 -15.93
C VAL A 40 -4.00 21.50 -15.91
N ILE A 41 -3.78 20.90 -17.08
CA ILE A 41 -2.81 19.81 -17.26
C ILE A 41 -1.39 20.39 -17.21
N ASP A 42 -0.78 20.33 -16.03
CA ASP A 42 0.60 20.76 -15.82
C ASP A 42 1.62 19.67 -16.20
N LEU A 43 2.90 20.06 -16.25
CA LEU A 43 4.04 19.12 -16.34
C LEU A 43 4.01 18.05 -15.25
N SER A 44 3.51 18.38 -14.05
CA SER A 44 3.34 17.42 -12.96
C SER A 44 2.30 16.34 -13.29
N THR A 45 1.23 16.68 -14.03
CA THR A 45 0.21 15.72 -14.47
C THR A 45 0.77 14.81 -15.56
N LEU A 46 1.55 15.35 -16.50
CA LEU A 46 2.27 14.56 -17.51
C LEU A 46 3.29 13.61 -16.87
N GLY A 47 4.06 14.10 -15.89
CA GLY A 47 4.98 13.27 -15.11
C GLY A 47 4.26 12.16 -14.36
N LYS A 48 3.07 12.43 -13.80
CA LYS A 48 2.25 11.41 -13.15
C LYS A 48 1.76 10.34 -14.14
N LEU A 49 1.31 10.75 -15.32
CA LEU A 49 0.92 9.83 -16.39
C LEU A 49 2.08 8.92 -16.78
N LEU A 50 3.27 9.50 -16.99
CA LEU A 50 4.47 8.75 -17.33
C LEU A 50 4.80 7.71 -16.25
N LEU A 51 4.87 8.12 -14.98
CA LEU A 51 5.20 7.20 -13.88
C LEU A 51 4.19 6.06 -13.73
N ASN A 52 2.89 6.36 -13.83
CA ASN A 52 1.84 5.35 -13.80
C ASN A 52 1.95 4.39 -14.99
N PHE A 53 2.21 4.92 -16.19
CA PHE A 53 2.40 4.12 -17.39
C PHE A 53 3.63 3.21 -17.30
N LEU A 54 4.76 3.71 -16.80
CA LEU A 54 5.98 2.90 -16.61
C LEU A 54 5.75 1.73 -15.64
N GLY A 55 5.00 1.93 -14.56
CA GLY A 55 4.64 0.86 -13.62
C GLY A 55 3.75 -0.23 -14.24
N ILE A 56 2.75 0.18 -15.04
CA ILE A 56 1.89 -0.76 -15.78
C ILE A 56 2.68 -1.48 -16.86
N LEU A 57 3.50 -0.75 -17.63
CA LEU A 57 4.35 -1.31 -18.69
C LEU A 57 5.33 -2.35 -18.13
N SER A 58 5.98 -2.06 -17.01
CA SER A 58 6.84 -3.02 -16.31
C SER A 58 6.11 -4.33 -15.99
N THR A 59 4.89 -4.22 -15.46
CA THR A 59 4.05 -5.36 -15.08
C THR A 59 3.64 -6.17 -16.31
N VAL A 60 3.25 -5.50 -17.40
CA VAL A 60 2.88 -6.14 -18.67
C VAL A 60 4.09 -6.88 -19.27
N ILE A 61 5.24 -6.22 -19.38
CA ILE A 61 6.47 -6.85 -19.89
C ILE A 61 6.78 -8.10 -19.04
N PHE A 62 6.80 -7.97 -17.72
CA PHE A 62 7.08 -9.10 -16.84
C PHE A 62 6.11 -10.26 -17.04
N LEU A 63 4.80 -10.02 -17.05
CA LEU A 63 3.80 -11.08 -17.20
C LEU A 63 3.91 -11.80 -18.53
N VAL A 64 4.18 -11.07 -19.62
CA VAL A 64 4.41 -11.67 -20.93
C VAL A 64 5.68 -12.53 -20.89
N MET A 65 6.79 -12.01 -20.38
CA MET A 65 8.06 -12.74 -20.35
C MET A 65 8.01 -13.97 -19.43
N ALA A 66 7.40 -13.86 -18.25
CA ALA A 66 7.17 -14.98 -17.34
C ALA A 66 6.25 -16.03 -17.99
N GLY A 67 5.15 -15.60 -18.64
CA GLY A 67 4.26 -16.50 -19.37
C GLY A 67 4.96 -17.25 -20.49
N VAL A 68 5.81 -16.57 -21.27
CA VAL A 68 6.62 -17.18 -22.33
C VAL A 68 7.63 -18.20 -21.76
N SER A 69 8.27 -17.89 -20.63
CA SER A 69 9.20 -18.85 -19.97
C SER A 69 8.50 -20.12 -19.49
N VAL A 70 7.29 -20.00 -18.95
CA VAL A 70 6.46 -21.14 -18.53
C VAL A 70 5.97 -21.92 -19.73
N TRP A 71 5.55 -21.23 -20.80
CA TRP A 71 5.12 -21.86 -22.04
C TRP A 71 6.23 -22.72 -22.63
N TRP A 72 7.44 -22.17 -22.79
CA TRP A 72 8.60 -22.91 -23.29
C TRP A 72 8.92 -24.12 -22.40
N LEU A 73 8.91 -23.96 -21.07
CA LEU A 73 9.13 -25.06 -20.14
C LEU A 73 8.11 -26.20 -20.33
N ILE A 74 6.82 -25.88 -20.40
CA ILE A 74 5.76 -26.89 -20.51
C ILE A 74 5.86 -27.66 -21.84
N PHE A 75 6.02 -26.95 -22.96
CA PHE A 75 6.06 -27.59 -24.28
C PHE A 75 7.34 -28.38 -24.49
N PHE A 76 8.49 -27.87 -23.99
CA PHE A 76 9.75 -28.60 -24.03
C PHE A 76 9.70 -29.89 -23.19
N LYS A 77 9.03 -29.89 -22.03
CA LYS A 77 8.87 -31.10 -21.20
C LYS A 77 7.81 -32.07 -21.70
N LYS A 78 6.87 -31.64 -22.54
CA LYS A 78 5.79 -32.49 -23.07
C LYS A 78 6.11 -33.12 -24.44
N GLN A 79 7.31 -32.88 -24.99
CA GLN A 79 7.67 -33.41 -26.30
C GLN A 79 7.80 -34.95 -26.27
N TYR A 80 7.11 -35.63 -27.19
CA TYR A 80 7.19 -37.09 -27.37
C TYR A 80 8.21 -37.47 -28.44
N ASP A 81 8.26 -36.69 -29.53
CA ASP A 81 9.35 -36.68 -30.50
C ASP A 81 10.14 -35.39 -30.29
N ASN A 82 11.48 -35.44 -30.37
CA ASN A 82 12.44 -34.32 -30.17
C ASN A 82 12.32 -33.18 -31.20
N THR A 83 11.10 -32.74 -31.47
CA THR A 83 10.72 -31.79 -32.53
C THR A 83 10.61 -30.35 -32.01
N PHE A 84 10.65 -30.14 -30.70
CA PHE A 84 10.57 -28.81 -30.11
C PHE A 84 11.97 -28.26 -29.84
N GLU A 85 12.45 -27.39 -30.71
CA GLU A 85 13.74 -26.72 -30.57
C GLU A 85 13.74 -25.73 -29.39
N SER A 86 14.86 -25.70 -28.66
CA SER A 86 15.13 -24.69 -27.62
C SER A 86 15.29 -23.30 -28.23
N GLU A 87 15.24 -22.25 -27.40
CA GLU A 87 15.36 -20.86 -27.86
C GLU A 87 16.70 -20.56 -28.56
N THR A 88 16.64 -19.73 -29.60
CA THR A 88 17.84 -19.21 -30.26
C THR A 88 18.55 -18.15 -29.41
N SER A 89 19.87 -17.98 -29.59
CA SER A 89 20.66 -17.00 -28.82
C SER A 89 20.15 -15.55 -28.97
N SER A 90 19.56 -15.21 -30.13
CA SER A 90 18.93 -13.90 -30.34
C SER A 90 17.68 -13.71 -29.47
N GLN A 91 16.83 -14.74 -29.36
CA GLN A 91 15.64 -14.71 -28.50
C GLN A 91 16.01 -14.62 -27.02
N GLN A 92 17.04 -15.34 -26.59
CA GLN A 92 17.55 -15.25 -25.22
C GLN A 92 18.09 -13.84 -24.89
N ASN A 93 18.75 -13.18 -25.84
CA ASN A 93 19.20 -11.80 -25.68
C ASN A 93 18.04 -10.80 -25.59
N ILE A 94 17.00 -10.95 -26.42
CA ILE A 94 15.79 -10.13 -26.33
C ILE A 94 15.10 -10.34 -24.98
N PHE A 95 14.98 -11.59 -24.54
CA PHE A 95 14.41 -11.97 -23.25
C PHE A 95 15.15 -11.28 -22.09
N LYS A 96 16.50 -11.33 -22.12
CA LYS A 96 17.37 -10.65 -21.15
C LYS A 96 17.12 -9.15 -21.08
N ILE A 97 17.08 -8.47 -22.22
CA ILE A 97 16.87 -7.02 -22.29
C ILE A 97 15.50 -6.65 -21.73
N LEU A 98 14.44 -7.38 -22.11
CA LEU A 98 13.09 -7.10 -21.63
C LEU A 98 12.94 -7.31 -20.11
N PHE A 99 13.59 -8.33 -19.54
CA PHE A 99 13.63 -8.53 -18.09
C PHE A 99 14.38 -7.41 -17.37
N ILE A 100 15.55 -6.98 -17.87
CA ILE A 100 16.30 -5.83 -17.33
C ILE A 100 15.41 -4.57 -17.32
N VAL A 101 14.76 -4.28 -18.46
CA VAL A 101 13.87 -3.13 -18.60
C VAL A 101 12.71 -3.23 -17.60
N SER A 102 12.06 -4.39 -17.50
CA SER A 102 10.96 -4.61 -16.56
C SER A 102 11.40 -4.36 -15.11
N PHE A 103 12.55 -4.89 -14.69
CA PHE A 103 13.10 -4.68 -13.34
C PHE A 103 13.39 -3.20 -13.04
N ILE A 104 14.03 -2.48 -13.97
CA ILE A 104 14.32 -1.05 -13.81
C ILE A 104 13.02 -0.25 -13.68
N LEU A 105 12.08 -0.47 -14.59
CA LEU A 105 10.79 0.22 -14.58
C LEU A 105 9.97 -0.09 -13.31
N LYS A 106 10.00 -1.35 -12.83
CA LYS A 106 9.32 -1.72 -11.59
C LYS A 106 9.95 -1.04 -10.38
N THR A 107 11.28 -0.93 -10.36
CA THR A 107 11.99 -0.27 -9.27
C THR A 107 11.63 1.21 -9.21
N VAL A 108 11.49 1.89 -10.35
CA VAL A 108 10.98 3.27 -10.42
C VAL A 108 9.55 3.36 -9.87
N ASP A 109 8.67 2.41 -10.21
CA ASP A 109 7.30 2.33 -9.69
C ASP A 109 7.27 2.18 -8.15
N ILE A 110 8.10 1.30 -7.58
CA ILE A 110 8.20 1.13 -6.11
C ILE A 110 8.76 2.38 -5.42
N ILE A 111 9.74 3.06 -6.02
CA ILE A 111 10.24 4.33 -5.48
C ILE A 111 9.12 5.38 -5.47
N HIS A 112 8.39 5.51 -6.58
CA HIS A 112 7.25 6.42 -6.68
C HIS A 112 6.14 6.08 -5.66
N LEU A 113 5.88 4.79 -5.43
CA LEU A 113 4.96 4.30 -4.40
C LEU A 113 5.38 4.76 -2.99
N ILE A 114 6.65 4.57 -2.61
CA ILE A 114 7.18 4.97 -1.30
C ILE A 114 7.09 6.49 -1.13
N ILE A 115 7.45 7.26 -2.17
CA ILE A 115 7.35 8.73 -2.14
C ILE A 115 5.89 9.15 -1.91
N ARG A 116 4.93 8.56 -2.64
CA ARG A 116 3.50 8.87 -2.50
C ARG A 116 3.00 8.59 -1.08
N GLN A 117 3.40 7.48 -0.47
CA GLN A 117 2.95 7.10 0.87
C GLN A 117 3.64 7.88 2.00
N THR A 118 4.81 8.46 1.76
CA THR A 118 5.58 9.18 2.78
C THR A 118 5.32 10.69 2.80
N ILE A 119 4.61 11.22 1.81
CA ILE A 119 4.26 12.66 1.69
C ILE A 119 2.84 12.95 2.20
N ILE A 120 2.07 11.94 2.59
CA ILE A 120 0.70 12.11 3.08
C ILE A 120 0.62 13.12 4.24
N ASP A 121 -0.46 13.88 4.28
CA ASP A 121 -0.80 14.69 5.45
C ASP A 121 -1.60 13.82 6.42
N ILE A 122 -1.08 13.60 7.62
CA ILE A 122 -1.78 12.84 8.67
C ILE A 122 -1.91 13.68 9.93
N PHE A 123 -3.10 13.70 10.51
CA PHE A 123 -3.41 14.41 11.74
C PHE A 123 -4.23 13.51 12.67
N PHE A 124 -3.90 13.55 13.96
CA PHE A 124 -4.65 12.86 15.01
C PHE A 124 -5.57 13.86 15.71
N ILE A 125 -6.87 13.59 15.68
CA ILE A 125 -7.88 14.41 16.34
C ILE A 125 -8.13 13.79 17.71
N ASP A 126 -7.78 14.52 18.76
CA ASP A 126 -8.02 14.09 20.14
C ASP A 126 -9.38 14.64 20.62
N TRP A 127 -10.28 13.72 20.97
CA TRP A 127 -11.64 14.04 21.42
C TRP A 127 -11.73 14.22 22.94
N GLU A 128 -10.67 13.89 23.68
CA GLU A 128 -10.64 13.98 25.13
C GLU A 128 -10.68 15.43 25.58
N ARG A 129 -11.39 15.67 26.69
CA ARG A 129 -11.49 16.98 27.31
C ARG A 129 -10.71 16.98 28.63
N PRO A 130 -10.13 18.11 29.03
CA PRO A 130 -9.52 18.22 30.34
C PRO A 130 -10.53 17.90 31.45
N LYS A 131 -10.08 17.16 32.46
CA LYS A 131 -10.95 16.66 33.55
C LYS A 131 -11.31 17.74 34.57
N THR A 132 -10.42 18.71 34.79
CA THR A 132 -10.68 19.89 35.63
C THR A 132 -10.57 21.15 34.80
N ALA A 133 -11.41 22.15 35.10
CA ALA A 133 -11.39 23.45 34.41
C ALA A 133 -10.04 24.18 34.55
N ASP A 134 -9.29 23.87 35.62
CA ASP A 134 -7.97 24.45 35.90
C ASP A 134 -6.83 23.77 35.12
N SER A 135 -7.00 22.50 34.71
CA SER A 135 -6.05 21.82 33.83
C SER A 135 -6.43 22.10 32.38
N ASN A 136 -5.69 22.91 31.64
CA ASN A 136 -5.92 23.08 30.19
C ASN A 136 -5.31 21.96 29.33
N THR A 137 -4.86 20.87 29.96
CA THR A 137 -4.04 19.83 29.33
C THR A 137 -4.70 18.45 29.40
N VAL A 138 -4.39 17.66 28.37
CA VAL A 138 -4.87 16.29 28.19
C VAL A 138 -3.64 15.37 28.09
N SER A 139 -3.77 14.12 28.52
CA SER A 139 -2.70 13.13 28.42
C SER A 139 -2.24 12.93 26.98
N ALA A 140 -0.94 13.03 26.74
CA ALA A 140 -0.34 12.80 25.41
C ALA A 140 -0.18 11.31 25.06
N TRP A 141 -0.28 10.41 26.04
CA TRP A 141 0.08 9.00 25.88
C TRP A 141 -0.85 8.25 24.92
N ARG A 142 -2.16 8.56 24.90
CA ARG A 142 -3.11 7.96 23.94
C ARG A 142 -2.70 8.26 22.50
N THR A 143 -2.34 9.52 22.22
CA THR A 143 -1.87 9.95 20.89
C THR A 143 -0.55 9.28 20.52
N CYS A 144 0.38 9.15 21.47
CA CYS A 144 1.64 8.43 21.23
C CYS A 144 1.39 6.94 20.95
N PHE A 145 0.45 6.32 21.67
CA PHE A 145 0.10 4.92 21.48
C PHE A 145 -0.50 4.67 20.09
N VAL A 146 -1.49 5.47 19.68
CA VAL A 146 -2.07 5.40 18.33
C VAL A 146 -1.02 5.69 17.26
N ALA A 147 -0.09 6.61 17.51
CA ALA A 147 1.00 6.90 16.58
C ALA A 147 1.96 5.71 16.38
N ASN A 148 2.28 4.99 17.45
CA ASN A 148 3.13 3.79 17.40
C ASN A 148 2.47 2.67 16.63
N GLU A 149 1.19 2.41 16.92
CA GLU A 149 0.42 1.38 16.23
C GLU A 149 0.24 1.74 14.74
N PHE A 150 0.10 3.03 14.41
CA PHE A 150 0.09 3.48 13.02
C PHE A 150 1.43 3.20 12.32
N ILE A 151 2.57 3.36 13.00
CA ILE A 151 3.89 3.03 12.43
C ILE A 151 4.03 1.53 12.20
N GLU A 152 3.58 0.70 13.15
CA GLU A 152 3.65 -0.75 13.00
C GLU A 152 2.90 -1.22 11.74
N ILE A 153 1.70 -0.67 11.51
CA ILE A 153 0.89 -1.07 10.35
C ILE A 153 1.39 -0.48 9.01
N GLN A 154 2.27 0.53 9.01
CA GLN A 154 2.77 1.15 7.76
C GLN A 154 3.50 0.17 6.85
N THR A 155 4.29 -0.72 7.43
CA THR A 155 5.10 -1.71 6.72
C THR A 155 4.54 -3.12 6.83
N PHE A 156 3.38 -3.28 7.47
CA PHE A 156 2.71 -4.57 7.58
C PHE A 156 2.32 -5.10 6.19
N ARG A 157 2.69 -6.35 5.92
CA ARG A 157 2.47 -7.06 4.65
C ARG A 157 1.66 -8.33 4.87
N ARG A 158 0.85 -8.70 3.88
CA ARG A 158 0.07 -9.95 3.90
C ARG A 158 0.99 -11.16 3.70
N ILE A 159 1.99 -11.01 2.83
CA ILE A 159 2.97 -12.05 2.53
C ILE A 159 4.24 -11.76 3.31
N HIS A 160 4.59 -12.67 4.22
CA HIS A 160 5.85 -12.61 4.96
C HIS A 160 7.01 -13.02 4.04
N VAL A 161 7.68 -12.03 3.45
CA VAL A 161 8.74 -12.18 2.44
C VAL A 161 9.89 -13.11 2.86
N PRO A 162 10.43 -13.05 4.10
CA PRO A 162 11.54 -13.93 4.49
C PRO A 162 11.13 -15.41 4.47
N PHE A 163 9.92 -15.71 4.97
CA PHE A 163 9.38 -17.06 4.95
C PHE A 163 9.09 -17.53 3.52
N HIS A 164 8.52 -16.64 2.70
CA HIS A 164 8.24 -16.91 1.30
C HIS A 164 9.51 -17.34 0.53
N LEU A 165 10.59 -16.56 0.64
CA LEU A 165 11.86 -16.85 -0.02
C LEU A 165 12.49 -18.14 0.50
N LEU A 166 12.49 -18.37 1.82
CA LEU A 166 13.04 -19.58 2.42
C LEU A 166 12.27 -20.84 1.98
N PHE A 167 10.93 -20.76 1.95
CA PHE A 167 10.10 -21.87 1.52
C PHE A 167 10.26 -22.15 0.02
N ALA A 168 10.33 -21.10 -0.82
CA ALA A 168 10.62 -21.24 -2.24
C ALA A 168 12.01 -21.87 -2.48
N LEU A 169 13.05 -21.45 -1.74
CA LEU A 169 14.38 -22.06 -1.81
C LEU A 169 14.37 -23.53 -1.39
N PHE A 170 13.64 -23.88 -0.34
CA PHE A 170 13.49 -25.26 0.10
C PHE A 170 12.91 -26.13 -1.03
N LEU A 171 11.85 -25.66 -1.68
CA LEU A 171 11.26 -26.36 -2.83
C LEU A 171 12.23 -26.46 -4.02
N LEU A 172 12.93 -25.37 -4.37
CA LEU A 172 13.84 -25.36 -5.52
C LEU A 172 15.09 -26.21 -5.30
N LYS A 173 15.77 -26.05 -4.15
CA LYS A 173 17.10 -26.63 -3.88
C LYS A 173 17.11 -27.90 -3.03
N VAL A 174 16.17 -28.07 -2.11
CA VAL A 174 16.16 -29.27 -1.22
C VAL A 174 15.33 -30.39 -1.82
N ILE A 175 14.18 -30.06 -2.40
CA ILE A 175 13.35 -31.02 -3.15
C ILE A 175 13.89 -31.23 -4.58
N ASN A 176 14.86 -30.43 -5.02
CA ASN A 176 15.45 -30.44 -6.36
C ASN A 176 14.43 -30.17 -7.49
N LEU A 177 13.44 -29.29 -7.27
CA LEU A 177 12.59 -28.82 -8.35
C LEU A 177 13.38 -28.07 -9.44
N GLU A 178 14.60 -27.62 -9.14
CA GLU A 178 15.52 -27.07 -10.13
C GLU A 178 15.84 -28.03 -11.29
N ASN A 179 15.75 -29.34 -11.07
CA ASN A 179 15.99 -30.34 -12.11
C ASN A 179 14.92 -30.28 -13.23
N ILE A 180 13.77 -29.64 -12.98
CA ILE A 180 12.77 -29.36 -14.02
C ILE A 180 13.34 -28.39 -15.06
N ALA A 181 14.30 -27.53 -14.69
CA ALA A 181 14.94 -26.58 -15.61
C ALA A 181 16.02 -27.21 -16.50
N LEU A 182 16.40 -28.48 -16.27
CA LEU A 182 17.38 -29.17 -17.11
C LEU A 182 16.85 -29.31 -18.55
N ALA A 183 17.75 -29.12 -19.53
CA ALA A 183 17.49 -29.27 -20.97
C ALA A 183 17.32 -30.75 -21.40
N ASN A 184 16.58 -31.53 -20.61
CA ASN A 184 16.14 -32.89 -20.92
C ASN A 184 14.60 -32.91 -21.04
N SER A 185 14.03 -33.75 -21.88
CA SER A 185 12.58 -33.98 -21.96
C SER A 185 12.05 -34.66 -20.69
N ASP A 186 12.83 -35.55 -20.08
CA ASP A 186 12.40 -36.29 -18.89
C ASP A 186 12.38 -35.41 -17.63
N ILE A 187 11.34 -35.60 -16.79
CA ILE A 187 11.23 -34.99 -15.47
C ILE A 187 11.83 -35.97 -14.45
N ILE A 188 13.12 -35.79 -14.14
CA ILE A 188 13.83 -36.61 -13.15
C ILE A 188 14.08 -35.74 -11.91
N LEU A 189 13.30 -35.94 -10.84
CA LEU A 189 13.51 -35.22 -9.57
C LEU A 189 14.76 -35.70 -8.81
N PHE A 190 15.07 -37.00 -8.90
CA PHE A 190 16.22 -37.61 -8.26
C PHE A 190 17.05 -38.37 -9.31
N PRO A 191 18.20 -37.82 -9.74
CA PRO A 191 19.08 -38.50 -10.68
C PRO A 191 19.59 -39.81 -10.06
N SER A 192 19.44 -40.94 -10.74
CA SER A 192 19.99 -42.22 -10.32
C SER A 192 21.49 -42.28 -10.63
N LEU A 193 22.35 -41.90 -9.67
CA LEU A 193 23.83 -41.92 -9.71
C LEU A 193 24.48 -41.18 -10.91
N PRO A 194 25.68 -40.60 -10.75
CA PRO A 194 26.29 -39.80 -11.81
C PRO A 194 26.85 -40.76 -12.86
N ALA A 195 26.22 -40.83 -14.04
CA ALA A 195 26.97 -41.21 -15.23
C ALA A 195 28.07 -40.15 -15.39
N ALA A 196 29.29 -40.53 -15.03
CA ALA A 196 30.44 -39.65 -15.00
C ALA A 196 30.57 -38.89 -16.32
N ASN A 197 30.66 -37.56 -16.22
CA ASN A 197 31.02 -36.60 -17.27
C ASN A 197 29.91 -35.95 -18.12
N TYR A 198 28.62 -36.12 -17.83
CA TYR A 198 27.59 -35.26 -18.44
C TYR A 198 27.04 -34.24 -17.43
N THR A 199 27.74 -33.12 -17.26
CA THR A 199 27.15 -31.93 -16.62
C THR A 199 26.19 -31.31 -17.62
N MET A 200 24.91 -31.69 -17.56
CA MET A 200 23.87 -31.10 -18.40
C MET A 200 23.71 -29.62 -18.05
N GLU A 201 23.83 -28.74 -19.04
CA GLU A 201 23.70 -27.30 -18.85
C GLU A 201 22.23 -26.91 -18.60
N TYR A 202 22.01 -25.98 -17.67
CA TYR A 202 20.70 -25.40 -17.42
C TYR A 202 20.38 -24.37 -18.50
N ASN A 203 19.16 -24.43 -19.05
CA ASN A 203 18.67 -23.34 -19.88
C ASN A 203 18.16 -22.21 -18.97
N SER A 204 18.73 -21.01 -19.11
CA SER A 204 18.36 -19.82 -18.31
C SER A 204 16.86 -19.51 -18.36
N VAL A 205 16.20 -19.77 -19.49
CA VAL A 205 14.77 -19.48 -19.66
C VAL A 205 13.90 -20.48 -18.90
N PHE A 206 14.25 -21.78 -18.95
CA PHE A 206 13.56 -22.81 -18.16
C PHE A 206 13.82 -22.65 -16.67
N HIS A 207 15.02 -22.17 -16.31
CA HIS A 207 15.39 -21.87 -14.93
C HIS A 207 14.50 -20.76 -14.34
N VAL A 208 14.26 -19.69 -15.10
CA VAL A 208 13.32 -18.61 -14.75
C VAL A 208 11.88 -19.12 -14.70
N GLY A 209 11.44 -19.92 -15.68
CA GLY A 209 10.09 -20.48 -15.72
C GLY A 209 9.79 -21.38 -14.50
N THR A 210 10.75 -22.24 -14.14
CA THR A 210 10.65 -23.12 -12.96
C THR A 210 10.55 -22.28 -11.67
N ALA A 211 11.43 -21.29 -11.50
CA ALA A 211 11.40 -20.40 -10.35
C ALA A 211 10.09 -19.61 -10.26
N PHE A 212 9.58 -19.09 -11.38
CA PHE A 212 8.33 -18.34 -11.41
C PHE A 212 7.14 -19.19 -10.95
N ILE A 213 7.04 -20.45 -11.42
CA ILE A 213 5.96 -21.37 -11.00
C ILE A 213 6.05 -21.64 -9.50
N VAL A 214 7.24 -21.91 -8.97
CA VAL A 214 7.42 -22.19 -7.54
C VAL A 214 7.12 -20.95 -6.69
N LEU A 215 7.60 -19.78 -7.08
CA LEU A 215 7.31 -18.52 -6.39
C LEU A 215 5.81 -18.21 -6.41
N LEU A 216 5.14 -18.35 -7.56
CA LEU A 216 3.70 -18.11 -7.66
C LEU A 216 2.90 -19.12 -6.83
N GLY A 217 3.25 -20.41 -6.90
CA GLY A 217 2.59 -21.46 -6.13
C GLY A 217 2.72 -21.26 -4.61
N THR A 218 3.93 -20.97 -4.13
CA THR A 218 4.17 -20.66 -2.72
C THR A 218 3.47 -19.39 -2.27
N ALA A 219 3.33 -18.38 -3.13
CA ALA A 219 2.58 -17.16 -2.84
C ALA A 219 1.09 -17.43 -2.65
N ILE A 220 0.49 -18.25 -3.53
CA ILE A 220 -0.91 -18.64 -3.44
C ILE A 220 -1.16 -19.42 -2.15
N ILE A 221 -0.30 -20.38 -1.82
CA ILE A 221 -0.40 -21.15 -0.57
C ILE A 221 -0.34 -20.22 0.64
N GLN A 222 0.62 -19.30 0.67
CA GLN A 222 0.78 -18.35 1.78
C GLN A 222 -0.39 -17.36 1.89
N TYR A 223 -0.92 -16.89 0.76
CA TYR A 223 -2.08 -16.01 0.71
C TYR A 223 -3.36 -16.71 1.20
N LEU A 224 -3.58 -17.96 0.77
CA LEU A 224 -4.69 -18.78 1.27
C LEU A 224 -4.54 -19.04 2.77
N PHE A 225 -3.33 -19.33 3.24
CA PHE A 225 -3.06 -19.50 4.67
C PHE A 225 -3.40 -18.22 5.45
N TYR A 226 -3.00 -17.05 4.94
CA TYR A 226 -3.30 -15.76 5.55
C TYR A 226 -4.81 -15.51 5.68
N ILE A 227 -5.59 -15.73 4.61
CA ILE A 227 -7.04 -15.48 4.63
C ILE A 227 -7.79 -16.49 5.50
N ILE A 228 -7.46 -17.77 5.36
CA ILE A 228 -8.23 -18.85 6.00
C ILE A 228 -7.90 -18.95 7.48
N PHE A 229 -6.62 -18.87 7.83
CA PHE A 229 -6.15 -19.09 9.20
C PHE A 229 -5.80 -17.79 9.91
N TYR A 230 -4.88 -16.98 9.37
CA TYR A 230 -4.37 -15.82 10.11
C TYR A 230 -5.47 -14.79 10.40
N GLN A 231 -6.20 -14.35 9.38
CA GLN A 231 -7.22 -13.32 9.54
C GLN A 231 -8.41 -13.78 10.38
N ARG A 232 -8.73 -15.08 10.37
CA ARG A 232 -9.88 -15.64 11.12
C ARG A 232 -9.54 -16.02 12.56
N LEU A 233 -8.34 -16.53 12.82
CA LEU A 233 -7.96 -17.05 14.14
C LEU A 233 -7.20 -16.03 15.00
N ILE A 234 -6.33 -15.23 14.40
CA ILE A 234 -5.47 -14.26 15.13
C ILE A 234 -6.09 -12.86 15.10
N GLY A 235 -6.83 -12.55 14.04
CA GLY A 235 -7.52 -11.27 13.87
C GLY A 235 -6.86 -10.37 12.82
N ASP A 236 -7.61 -9.33 12.42
CA ASP A 236 -7.17 -8.40 11.39
C ASP A 236 -6.50 -7.18 12.02
N LYS A 237 -5.16 -7.08 11.87
CA LYS A 237 -4.38 -5.95 12.39
C LYS A 237 -4.91 -4.58 11.96
N ILE A 238 -5.47 -4.47 10.76
CA ILE A 238 -6.01 -3.20 10.26
C ILE A 238 -7.28 -2.81 11.02
N LEU A 239 -8.14 -3.79 11.37
CA LEU A 239 -9.32 -3.52 12.20
C LEU A 239 -8.94 -3.28 13.66
N ASN A 240 -7.97 -4.02 14.19
CA ASN A 240 -7.48 -3.79 15.55
C ASN A 240 -6.97 -2.34 15.72
N PHE A 241 -6.36 -1.76 14.69
CA PHE A 241 -5.97 -0.34 14.69
C PHE A 241 -7.18 0.61 14.73
N VAL A 242 -8.25 0.32 13.96
CA VAL A 242 -9.48 1.12 13.97
C VAL A 242 -10.20 1.03 15.32
N ASP A 243 -10.27 -0.18 15.89
CA ASP A 243 -10.79 -0.41 17.23
C ASP A 243 -9.97 0.33 18.28
N LEU A 244 -8.65 0.29 18.16
CA LEU A 244 -7.78 1.03 19.06
C LEU A 244 -8.03 2.54 19.02
N CYS A 245 -8.24 3.10 17.82
CA CYS A 245 -8.59 4.51 17.67
C CYS A 245 -9.84 4.84 18.49
N SER A 246 -10.86 3.98 18.46
CA SER A 246 -12.11 4.17 19.22
C SER A 246 -11.94 4.04 20.72
N VAL A 247 -11.16 3.07 21.19
CA VAL A 247 -10.87 2.88 22.62
C VAL A 247 -10.00 4.02 23.16
N SER A 248 -9.10 4.55 22.33
CA SER A 248 -8.20 5.66 22.70
C SER A 248 -8.84 7.04 22.55
N ASN A 249 -10.09 7.13 22.09
CA ASN A 249 -10.80 8.39 21.85
C ASN A 249 -10.05 9.34 20.88
N ILE A 250 -9.40 8.77 19.86
CA ILE A 250 -8.61 9.51 18.87
C ILE A 250 -9.07 9.13 17.46
N SER A 251 -9.44 10.14 16.67
CA SER A 251 -9.70 9.94 15.24
C SER A 251 -8.45 10.19 14.41
N VAL A 252 -8.33 9.50 13.28
CA VAL A 252 -7.23 9.69 12.33
C VAL A 252 -7.76 10.36 11.07
N PHE A 253 -7.15 11.49 10.71
CA PHE A 253 -7.48 12.27 9.53
C PHE A 253 -6.30 12.25 8.56
N ILE A 254 -6.48 11.62 7.40
CA ILE A 254 -5.43 11.42 6.40
C ILE A 254 -5.85 12.13 5.12
N LEU A 255 -4.96 12.92 4.54
CA LEU A 255 -5.08 13.47 3.20
C LEU A 255 -3.94 12.91 2.35
N ASP A 256 -4.27 12.07 1.39
CA ASP A 256 -3.33 11.57 0.39
C ASP A 256 -3.21 12.52 -0.81
N GLN A 257 -4.23 13.36 -1.04
CA GLN A 257 -4.25 14.43 -2.03
C GLN A 257 -4.92 15.70 -1.46
N ASN A 258 -4.96 16.77 -2.24
CA ASN A 258 -5.49 18.06 -1.78
C ASN A 258 -6.96 18.01 -1.36
N TYR A 259 -7.79 17.30 -2.13
CA TYR A 259 -9.24 17.22 -1.92
C TYR A 259 -9.74 15.82 -1.64
N HIS A 260 -8.84 14.86 -1.45
CA HIS A 260 -9.17 13.47 -1.20
C HIS A 260 -8.33 12.95 -0.03
N GLY A 261 -8.94 12.08 0.76
CA GLY A 261 -8.31 11.46 1.91
C GLY A 261 -9.16 10.39 2.55
N TYR A 262 -8.78 10.02 3.77
CA TYR A 262 -9.45 9.02 4.58
C TYR A 262 -9.66 9.57 5.99
N TYR A 263 -10.80 9.24 6.57
CA TYR A 263 -11.15 9.57 7.94
C TYR A 263 -11.49 8.29 8.70
N ILE A 264 -10.77 8.03 9.78
CA ILE A 264 -11.03 6.94 10.71
C ILE A 264 -11.64 7.55 11.96
N HIS A 265 -12.89 7.19 12.21
CA HIS A 265 -13.65 7.63 13.37
C HIS A 265 -13.27 6.81 14.60
N GLY A 266 -12.62 7.46 15.56
CA GLY A 266 -12.20 6.88 16.83
C GLY A 266 -12.73 7.64 18.03
N ARG A 267 -13.90 8.29 17.94
CA ARG A 267 -14.52 8.87 19.12
C ARG A 267 -15.08 7.74 19.99
N SER A 268 -14.67 7.69 21.26
CA SER A 268 -15.16 6.68 22.19
C SER A 268 -16.66 6.88 22.45
N PRO A 269 -17.49 5.82 22.44
CA PRO A 269 -18.91 5.92 22.80
C PRO A 269 -19.10 6.36 24.25
N HIS A 270 -18.08 6.19 25.10
CA HIS A 270 -18.08 6.62 26.50
C HIS A 270 -17.60 8.08 26.68
N GLY A 271 -17.12 8.72 25.61
CA GLY A 271 -16.65 10.12 25.61
C GLY A 271 -15.32 10.39 26.31
N THR A 272 -14.80 9.44 27.08
CA THR A 272 -13.49 9.48 27.75
C THR A 272 -12.76 8.15 27.55
N ALA A 273 -11.43 8.22 27.43
CA ALA A 273 -10.57 7.06 27.28
C ALA A 273 -9.55 6.89 28.42
N ASP A 274 -9.14 7.99 29.08
CA ASP A 274 -8.16 7.95 30.18
C ASP A 274 -8.85 7.53 31.50
N VAL A 275 -9.28 6.27 31.58
CA VAL A 275 -9.98 5.70 32.74
C VAL A 275 -9.14 4.62 33.43
N ASN A 276 -9.47 4.31 34.69
CA ASN A 276 -8.81 3.21 35.40
C ASN A 276 -9.22 1.85 34.77
N ILE A 277 -8.41 0.81 34.97
CA ILE A 277 -8.64 -0.54 34.40
C ILE A 277 -10.03 -1.07 34.76
N LYS A 278 -10.50 -0.82 35.99
CA LYS A 278 -11.85 -1.22 36.43
C LYS A 278 -12.94 -0.59 35.57
N ASP A 279 -12.85 0.72 35.32
CA ASP A 279 -13.82 1.46 34.53
C ASP A 279 -13.72 1.06 33.04
N MET A 280 -12.51 0.79 32.55
CA MET A 280 -12.28 0.26 31.20
C MET A 280 -12.99 -1.07 31.00
N ILE A 281 -12.85 -2.02 31.94
CA ILE A 281 -13.55 -3.31 31.90
C ILE A 281 -15.06 -3.10 31.92
N MET A 282 -15.57 -2.25 32.81
CA MET A 282 -17.00 -1.95 32.87
C MET A 282 -17.53 -1.32 31.58
N ASN A 283 -16.76 -0.47 30.94
CA ASN A 283 -17.10 0.15 29.65
C ASN A 283 -17.18 -0.91 28.54
N LEU A 284 -16.18 -1.80 28.45
CA LEU A 284 -16.18 -2.92 27.50
C LEU A 284 -17.34 -3.89 27.75
N GLU A 285 -17.68 -4.18 29.01
CA GLU A 285 -18.84 -5.00 29.34
C GLU A 285 -20.16 -4.33 28.90
N ARG A 286 -20.31 -3.01 29.14
CA ARG A 286 -21.47 -2.25 28.67
C ARG A 286 -21.58 -2.23 27.15
N GLU A 287 -20.45 -2.16 26.47
CA GLU A 287 -20.41 -2.25 25.00
C GLU A 287 -20.81 -3.65 24.51
N SER A 288 -20.27 -4.71 25.12
CA SER A 288 -20.61 -6.10 24.78
C SER A 288 -22.11 -6.42 24.96
N ARG A 289 -22.75 -5.77 25.93
CA ARG A 289 -24.19 -5.89 26.21
C ARG A 289 -25.04 -4.89 25.41
N SER A 290 -24.44 -4.15 24.47
CA SER A 290 -25.10 -3.10 23.67
C SER A 290 -25.84 -2.03 24.51
N MET A 291 -25.34 -1.76 25.72
CA MET A 291 -25.87 -0.74 26.64
C MET A 291 -25.25 0.64 26.40
N SER A 292 -24.36 0.76 25.41
CA SER A 292 -23.63 1.97 25.05
C SER A 292 -23.96 2.37 23.61
N GLY A 293 -23.67 3.62 23.24
CA GLY A 293 -23.73 4.02 21.83
C GLY A 293 -22.81 3.17 20.96
N THR A 294 -23.15 3.04 19.68
CA THR A 294 -22.30 2.37 18.69
C THR A 294 -21.05 3.20 18.39
N ARG A 295 -19.97 2.54 17.93
CA ARG A 295 -18.68 3.20 17.60
C ARG A 295 -18.68 4.05 16.34
N GLY A 296 -19.75 4.03 15.53
CA GLY A 296 -19.77 4.73 14.24
C GLY A 296 -20.05 6.23 14.35
N LEU A 297 -19.78 6.94 13.25
CA LEU A 297 -19.91 8.41 13.21
C LEU A 297 -21.37 8.89 13.31
N GLN A 298 -22.31 8.14 12.71
CA GLN A 298 -23.73 8.42 12.80
C GLN A 298 -24.35 7.70 14.00
N ALA A 299 -25.38 8.30 14.60
CA ALA A 299 -26.15 7.64 15.64
C ALA A 299 -26.65 6.27 15.15
N ASN A 300 -26.39 5.23 15.93
CA ASN A 300 -26.75 3.83 15.64
C ASN A 300 -26.03 3.20 14.44
N SER A 301 -24.98 3.83 13.91
CA SER A 301 -24.11 3.22 12.90
C SER A 301 -22.88 2.58 13.53
N THR A 302 -22.38 1.49 12.94
CA THR A 302 -21.10 0.86 13.29
C THR A 302 -19.96 1.30 12.36
N GLU A 303 -20.26 2.10 11.33
CA GLU A 303 -19.29 2.46 10.31
C GLU A 303 -18.30 3.52 10.83
N GLN A 304 -17.02 3.18 10.80
CA GLN A 304 -15.93 4.01 11.34
C GLN A 304 -14.98 4.52 10.27
N ILE A 305 -14.93 3.89 9.10
CA ILE A 305 -13.96 4.20 8.05
C ILE A 305 -14.68 4.95 6.94
N PHE A 306 -14.14 6.12 6.57
CA PHE A 306 -14.70 6.97 5.54
C PHE A 306 -13.63 7.40 4.55
N ILE A 307 -13.96 7.40 3.26
CA ILE A 307 -13.21 8.16 2.25
C ILE A 307 -13.76 9.58 2.28
N MET A 308 -12.89 10.56 2.32
CA MET A 308 -13.27 11.95 2.41
C MET A 308 -12.94 12.68 1.11
N ARG A 309 -13.92 13.43 0.62
CA ARG A 309 -13.74 14.47 -0.38
C ARG A 309 -13.96 15.84 0.27
N THR A 310 -13.00 16.74 0.13
CA THR A 310 -13.07 18.09 0.69
C THR A 310 -13.13 19.15 -0.41
N ASN A 311 -13.67 20.31 -0.07
CA ASN A 311 -13.81 21.44 -0.97
C ASN A 311 -12.63 22.42 -0.86
N ARG A 312 -12.58 23.37 -1.79
CA ARG A 312 -11.50 24.35 -1.88
C ARG A 312 -11.42 25.25 -0.65
N THR A 313 -12.57 25.69 -0.14
CA THR A 313 -12.63 26.60 1.01
C THR A 313 -12.17 25.92 2.30
N PHE A 314 -12.55 24.66 2.52
CA PHE A 314 -12.08 23.84 3.63
C PHE A 314 -10.57 23.61 3.52
N ARG A 315 -10.07 23.18 2.34
CA ARG A 315 -8.63 22.92 2.17
C ARG A 315 -7.79 24.18 2.35
N ALA A 316 -8.24 25.33 1.84
CA ALA A 316 -7.55 26.60 2.04
C ALA A 316 -7.43 26.94 3.53
N GLN A 317 -8.50 26.77 4.31
CA GLN A 317 -8.48 27.02 5.74
C GLN A 317 -7.58 26.02 6.49
N TYR A 318 -7.63 24.74 6.11
CA TYR A 318 -6.75 23.70 6.64
C TYR A 318 -5.27 24.03 6.38
N ASP A 319 -4.93 24.45 5.17
CA ASP A 319 -3.57 24.83 4.78
C ASP A 319 -3.07 26.05 5.56
N ILE A 320 -3.92 27.05 5.81
CA ILE A 320 -3.56 28.22 6.62
C ILE A 320 -3.20 27.79 8.05
N LEU A 321 -3.98 26.90 8.66
CA LEU A 321 -3.72 26.38 10.00
C LEU A 321 -2.43 25.55 10.05
N CYS A 322 -2.22 24.70 9.04
CA CYS A 322 -1.04 23.86 8.92
C CYS A 322 0.24 24.66 8.63
N ARG A 323 0.19 25.69 7.77
CA ARG A 323 1.37 26.53 7.45
C ARG A 323 1.90 27.24 8.69
N LYS A 324 1.00 27.81 9.51
CA LYS A 324 1.39 28.41 10.79
C LYS A 324 2.24 27.42 11.61
N TYR A 325 1.75 26.19 11.75
CA TYR A 325 2.47 25.13 12.44
C TYR A 325 3.85 24.83 11.80
N TYR A 326 3.94 24.63 10.49
CA TYR A 326 5.22 24.29 9.82
C TYR A 326 6.23 25.44 9.81
N ASP A 327 5.77 26.68 9.67
CA ASP A 327 6.61 27.88 9.69
C ASP A 327 7.32 28.01 11.05
N TYR A 328 6.62 27.68 12.14
CA TYR A 328 7.21 27.64 13.47
C TYR A 328 8.22 26.51 13.62
N VAL A 329 7.89 25.29 13.14
CA VAL A 329 8.82 24.15 13.18
C VAL A 329 10.14 24.45 12.45
N GLY A 330 10.11 25.20 11.34
CA GLY A 330 11.29 25.56 10.57
C GLY A 330 12.13 26.71 11.13
N SER A 331 11.61 27.49 12.07
CA SER A 331 12.26 28.71 12.56
C SER A 331 13.33 28.44 13.62
N ARG A 332 14.60 28.43 13.21
CA ARG A 332 15.77 28.29 14.12
C ARG A 332 15.88 29.40 15.17
N ARG A 333 15.28 30.57 14.94
CA ARG A 333 15.30 31.70 15.89
C ARG A 333 14.36 31.45 17.07
N ILE A 334 13.20 30.83 16.82
CA ILE A 334 12.20 30.52 17.84
C ILE A 334 12.62 29.29 18.65
N GLN A 335 13.30 28.33 18.02
CA GLN A 335 13.86 27.14 18.69
C GLN A 335 14.89 27.43 19.80
N LYS A 336 15.45 28.66 19.88
CA LYS A 336 16.37 29.03 20.97
C LYS A 336 15.66 29.15 22.33
N ASP A 337 14.37 29.45 22.31
CA ASP A 337 13.51 29.53 23.49
C ASP A 337 12.54 28.36 23.46
N MET A 338 12.93 27.26 24.13
CA MET A 338 12.24 25.98 24.03
C MET A 338 10.81 26.04 24.54
N GLU A 339 10.56 26.77 25.64
CA GLU A 339 9.24 26.87 26.27
C GLU A 339 8.27 27.63 25.36
N ARG A 340 8.70 28.80 24.87
CA ARG A 340 7.92 29.59 23.92
C ARG A 340 7.67 28.83 22.62
N TYR A 341 8.65 28.05 22.15
CA TYR A 341 8.51 27.20 20.97
C TYR A 341 7.45 26.11 21.19
N THR A 342 7.49 25.40 22.31
CA THR A 342 6.52 24.35 22.64
C THR A 342 5.10 24.90 22.78
N ASP A 343 4.94 26.07 23.39
CA ASP A 343 3.63 26.70 23.57
C ASP A 343 2.98 27.07 22.24
N ILE A 344 3.75 27.67 21.33
CA ILE A 344 3.26 28.05 19.98
C ILE A 344 2.85 26.81 19.19
N LEU A 345 3.65 25.73 19.26
CA LEU A 345 3.34 24.47 18.60
C LEU A 345 2.08 23.82 19.15
N PHE A 346 1.96 23.76 20.47
CA PHE A 346 0.79 23.23 21.15
C PHE A 346 -0.47 24.02 20.81
N GLN A 347 -0.40 25.35 20.84
CA GLN A 347 -1.53 26.21 20.50
C GLN A 347 -1.95 26.05 19.04
N SER A 348 -0.99 25.90 18.12
CA SER A 348 -1.26 25.64 16.70
C SER A 348 -1.97 24.31 16.49
N TYR A 349 -1.53 23.25 17.18
CA TYR A 349 -2.19 21.95 17.16
C TYR A 349 -3.60 22.01 17.75
N GLN A 350 -3.78 22.68 18.89
CA GLN A 350 -5.11 22.84 19.49
C GLN A 350 -6.08 23.57 18.57
N ASN A 351 -5.62 24.60 17.84
CA ASN A 351 -6.44 25.31 16.86
C ASN A 351 -6.88 24.40 15.72
N LEU A 352 -5.96 23.57 15.19
CA LEU A 352 -6.27 22.59 14.16
C LEU A 352 -7.22 21.49 14.68
N ASN A 353 -6.98 20.99 15.89
CA ASN A 353 -7.84 19.99 16.53
C ASN A 353 -9.27 20.54 16.73
N LYS A 354 -9.42 21.76 17.24
CA LYS A 354 -10.72 22.42 17.42
C LYS A 354 -11.45 22.62 16.08
N PHE A 355 -10.73 23.05 15.04
CA PHE A 355 -11.29 23.20 13.70
C PHE A 355 -11.83 21.86 13.15
N LEU A 356 -11.04 20.79 13.23
CA LEU A 356 -11.45 19.47 12.74
C LEU A 356 -12.56 18.85 13.59
N CYS A 357 -12.51 19.01 14.92
CA CYS A 357 -13.60 18.61 15.81
C CYS A 357 -14.92 19.31 15.44
N ALA A 358 -14.87 20.62 15.18
CA ALA A 358 -16.04 21.40 14.79
C ALA A 358 -16.57 21.01 13.40
N TYR A 359 -15.67 20.70 12.46
CA TYR A 359 -16.02 20.16 11.15
C TYR A 359 -16.77 18.83 11.27
N ILE A 360 -16.18 17.83 11.96
CA ILE A 360 -16.78 16.49 12.10
C ILE A 360 -18.10 16.54 12.87
N ASN A 361 -18.20 17.35 13.94
CA ASN A 361 -19.44 17.54 14.71
C ASN A 361 -20.51 18.37 13.97
N ARG A 362 -20.26 18.79 12.72
CA ARG A 362 -21.15 19.66 11.94
C ARG A 362 -21.48 20.98 12.66
N SER A 363 -20.58 21.44 13.52
CA SER A 363 -20.72 22.67 14.28
C SER A 363 -20.28 23.91 13.48
N CYS A 364 -19.66 23.72 12.32
CA CYS A 364 -19.30 24.78 11.38
C CYS A 364 -20.33 24.85 10.22
N PRO A 365 -21.21 25.86 10.18
CA PRO A 365 -22.21 26.00 9.11
C PRO A 365 -21.57 26.16 7.72
N THR A 366 -20.37 26.72 7.67
CA THR A 366 -19.61 27.00 6.44
C THR A 366 -19.08 25.73 5.75
N TYR A 367 -18.87 24.64 6.50
CA TYR A 367 -18.21 23.43 6.01
C TYR A 367 -19.04 22.19 6.32
N GLN A 368 -20.26 22.14 5.78
CA GLN A 368 -21.11 20.96 5.92
C GLN A 368 -20.61 19.82 5.02
N TYR A 369 -20.90 18.58 5.43
CA TYR A 369 -20.59 17.39 4.65
C TYR A 369 -21.76 16.40 4.64
N LEU A 370 -21.91 15.70 3.52
CA LEU A 370 -22.87 14.61 3.34
C LEU A 370 -22.20 13.26 3.60
N ILE A 371 -22.93 12.30 4.17
CA ILE A 371 -22.47 10.91 4.27
C ILE A 371 -23.22 10.08 3.21
N ARG A 372 -22.48 9.35 2.36
CA ARG A 372 -23.06 8.58 1.24
C ARG A 372 -22.27 7.29 0.96
N ASN A 373 -22.88 6.32 0.28
CA ASN A 373 -22.17 5.16 -0.28
C ASN A 373 -21.65 5.42 -1.70
N ARG A 374 -20.49 4.85 -2.05
CA ARG A 374 -19.96 4.90 -3.42
C ARG A 374 -20.73 3.98 -4.36
N TYR A 375 -20.97 4.45 -5.57
CA TYR A 375 -21.49 3.61 -6.66
C TYR A 375 -20.43 2.65 -7.17
N LEU A 376 -20.88 1.58 -7.84
CA LEU A 376 -20.00 0.54 -8.38
C LEU A 376 -18.96 1.10 -9.37
N LEU A 377 -19.38 2.00 -10.28
CA LEU A 377 -18.46 2.64 -11.22
C LEU A 377 -17.45 3.56 -10.50
N GLU A 378 -17.86 4.23 -9.41
CA GLU A 378 -16.95 5.04 -8.62
C GLU A 378 -15.87 4.16 -7.98
N LYS A 379 -16.26 2.98 -7.49
CA LYS A 379 -15.33 1.99 -6.92
C LYS A 379 -14.34 1.47 -7.96
N ILE A 380 -14.83 1.06 -9.14
CA ILE A 380 -13.98 0.50 -10.22
C ILE A 380 -12.95 1.52 -10.73
N PHE A 381 -13.40 2.73 -11.08
CA PHE A 381 -12.50 3.75 -11.64
C PHE A 381 -11.70 4.49 -10.57
N ASN A 382 -11.96 4.22 -9.30
CA ASN A 382 -11.44 4.97 -8.17
C ASN A 382 -11.62 6.50 -8.33
N TYR A 383 -12.74 6.89 -8.95
CA TYR A 383 -13.11 8.25 -9.30
C TYR A 383 -14.48 8.53 -8.67
N GLU A 384 -14.65 9.68 -8.01
CA GLU A 384 -15.97 10.08 -7.50
C GLU A 384 -16.67 10.92 -8.56
N PHE A 385 -17.86 10.50 -9.02
CA PHE A 385 -18.61 11.31 -9.96
C PHE A 385 -19.16 12.54 -9.23
N HIS A 386 -18.92 13.71 -9.81
CA HIS A 386 -19.51 14.95 -9.31
C HIS A 386 -21.03 14.80 -9.31
N THR A 387 -21.61 14.77 -8.11
CA THR A 387 -23.06 14.77 -7.93
C THR A 387 -23.47 16.20 -7.61
N SER A 388 -23.40 17.08 -8.61
CA SER A 388 -23.87 18.46 -8.47
C SER A 388 -25.34 18.64 -8.86
N VAL A 389 -26.09 17.56 -9.16
CA VAL A 389 -27.35 17.69 -9.91
C VAL A 389 -28.62 17.26 -9.15
N ASP A 390 -28.56 16.41 -8.12
CA ASP A 390 -29.80 15.76 -7.61
C ASP A 390 -30.34 16.28 -6.27
N SER A 391 -29.69 17.23 -5.64
CA SER A 391 -30.26 17.90 -4.46
C SER A 391 -30.36 19.39 -4.75
N GLY A 392 -31.57 19.96 -4.75
CA GLY A 392 -31.83 21.40 -4.85
C GLY A 392 -31.27 22.25 -3.68
N LEU A 393 -30.17 21.79 -3.08
CA LEU A 393 -29.35 22.45 -2.08
C LEU A 393 -28.18 23.09 -2.83
N SER A 394 -28.24 24.42 -2.92
CA SER A 394 -27.20 25.38 -3.34
C SER A 394 -25.77 24.83 -3.36
N GLU A 395 -25.02 25.16 -4.42
CA GLU A 395 -23.56 25.11 -4.77
C GLU A 395 -22.49 24.99 -3.64
N SER A 396 -22.81 24.47 -2.47
CA SER A 396 -22.12 24.69 -1.19
C SER A 396 -21.86 23.40 -0.40
N ILE A 397 -22.46 22.25 -0.77
CA ILE A 397 -22.19 20.95 -0.13
C ILE A 397 -21.20 20.14 -0.99
N ASP A 398 -19.98 20.66 -1.09
CA ASP A 398 -18.89 20.00 -1.84
C ASP A 398 -18.13 18.94 -1.01
N ASN A 399 -18.32 18.92 0.32
CA ASN A 399 -17.66 17.93 1.17
C ASN A 399 -18.51 16.67 1.29
N ILE A 400 -17.90 15.51 1.05
CA ILE A 400 -18.60 14.21 1.11
C ILE A 400 -17.72 13.22 1.87
N LEU A 401 -18.33 12.51 2.83
CA LEU A 401 -17.76 11.33 3.48
C LEU A 401 -18.43 10.08 2.89
N PHE A 402 -17.65 9.28 2.19
CA PHE A 402 -18.11 8.00 1.70
C PHE A 402 -17.81 6.90 2.69
N ILE A 403 -18.80 6.07 3.02
CA ILE A 403 -18.60 4.90 3.87
C ILE A 403 -17.66 3.91 3.15
N ASP A 404 -16.66 3.40 3.86
CA ASP A 404 -15.59 2.55 3.31
C ASP A 404 -15.44 1.20 4.03
N ASN A 405 -16.26 0.24 3.61
CA ASN A 405 -16.25 -1.13 4.17
C ASN A 405 -15.07 -1.97 3.63
N GLU A 406 -14.40 -1.51 2.57
CA GLU A 406 -13.30 -2.21 1.90
C GLU A 406 -11.93 -1.84 2.49
N LYS A 407 -11.89 -0.94 3.49
CA LYS A 407 -10.66 -0.47 4.14
C LYS A 407 -9.68 0.13 3.13
N THR A 408 -10.17 0.92 2.19
CA THR A 408 -9.36 1.52 1.12
C THR A 408 -8.27 2.47 1.62
N PHE A 409 -8.37 2.97 2.85
CA PHE A 409 -7.28 3.73 3.51
C PHE A 409 -5.95 2.96 3.55
N THR A 410 -6.01 1.62 3.50
CA THR A 410 -4.82 0.77 3.45
C THR A 410 -3.94 1.01 2.21
N LYS A 411 -4.42 1.68 1.15
CA LYS A 411 -3.61 2.13 0.00
C LYS A 411 -2.45 3.07 0.39
N VAL A 412 -2.58 3.73 1.55
CA VAL A 412 -1.55 4.59 2.14
C VAL A 412 -0.44 3.78 2.86
N LEU A 413 -0.70 2.49 3.10
CA LEU A 413 0.18 1.53 3.75
C LEU A 413 0.70 0.50 2.74
N PHE A 414 1.72 -0.28 3.10
CA PHE A 414 2.14 -1.42 2.29
C PHE A 414 1.05 -2.47 2.11
N TYR A 415 0.19 -2.64 3.12
CA TYR A 415 -0.92 -3.59 3.09
C TYR A 415 -1.87 -3.42 1.89
N GLY A 416 -2.17 -2.19 1.47
CA GLY A 416 -3.06 -1.93 0.32
C GLY A 416 -2.39 -2.08 -1.03
N GLU A 417 -1.05 -2.08 -1.07
CA GLU A 417 -0.23 -2.13 -2.30
C GLU A 417 0.64 -3.40 -2.35
N GLU A 418 0.21 -4.43 -1.62
CA GLU A 418 0.88 -5.73 -1.49
C GLU A 418 1.21 -6.36 -2.84
N ASN A 419 0.27 -6.30 -3.79
CA ASN A 419 0.45 -6.89 -5.13
C ASN A 419 1.64 -6.26 -5.86
N SER A 420 1.80 -4.93 -5.78
CA SER A 420 2.90 -4.24 -6.44
C SER A 420 4.25 -4.56 -5.80
N LEU A 421 4.29 -4.55 -4.47
CA LEU A 421 5.50 -4.90 -3.68
C LEU A 421 5.90 -6.36 -3.85
N PHE A 422 4.94 -7.27 -3.89
CA PHE A 422 5.18 -8.70 -4.07
C PHE A 422 5.66 -9.00 -5.49
N LEU A 423 5.05 -8.38 -6.49
CA LEU A 423 5.50 -8.48 -7.88
C LEU A 423 6.94 -7.99 -8.03
N TRP A 424 7.31 -6.87 -7.41
CA TRP A 424 8.69 -6.37 -7.42
C TRP A 424 9.67 -7.36 -6.79
N ASN A 425 9.29 -8.04 -5.69
CA ASN A 425 10.13 -9.09 -5.10
C ASN A 425 10.32 -10.28 -6.06
N ILE A 426 9.27 -10.72 -6.75
CA ILE A 426 9.38 -11.78 -7.76
C ILE A 426 10.28 -11.35 -8.93
N ILE A 427 10.05 -10.14 -9.47
CA ILE A 427 10.86 -9.61 -10.59
C ILE A 427 12.33 -9.53 -10.17
N THR A 428 12.61 -9.07 -8.95
CA THR A 428 13.97 -8.98 -8.40
C THR A 428 14.61 -10.36 -8.29
N PHE A 429 13.88 -11.34 -7.76
CA PHE A 429 14.38 -12.72 -7.65
C PHE A 429 14.72 -13.28 -9.03
N LEU A 430 13.79 -13.22 -9.98
CA LEU A 430 13.98 -13.78 -11.31
C LEU A 430 15.04 -13.04 -12.12
N PHE A 431 15.19 -11.73 -11.90
CA PHE A 431 16.25 -10.94 -12.51
C PHE A 431 17.65 -11.38 -12.05
N ILE A 432 17.85 -11.52 -10.75
CA ILE A 432 19.13 -11.98 -10.20
C ILE A 432 19.38 -13.44 -10.57
N ASP A 433 18.34 -14.27 -10.55
CA ASP A 433 18.42 -15.65 -10.99
C ASP A 433 18.87 -15.76 -12.45
N PHE A 434 18.27 -14.99 -13.35
CA PHE A 434 18.63 -14.99 -14.75
C PHE A 434 20.09 -14.59 -15.01
N ILE A 435 20.65 -13.66 -14.22
CA ILE A 435 22.04 -13.23 -14.35
C ILE A 435 23.01 -14.24 -13.75
N SER A 436 22.67 -14.81 -12.59
CA SER A 436 23.59 -15.62 -11.78
C SER A 436 23.42 -17.12 -11.94
N SER A 437 22.31 -17.57 -12.53
CA SER A 437 21.86 -18.97 -12.55
C SER A 437 21.91 -19.62 -11.17
N ASN A 438 21.59 -18.85 -10.13
CA ASN A 438 21.70 -19.29 -8.74
C ASN A 438 20.55 -18.75 -7.88
N TYR A 439 19.62 -19.65 -7.55
CA TYR A 439 18.48 -19.37 -6.68
C TYR A 439 18.86 -18.84 -5.30
N VAL A 440 19.95 -19.34 -4.69
CA VAL A 440 20.38 -18.92 -3.35
C VAL A 440 20.81 -17.46 -3.36
N LEU A 441 21.62 -17.07 -4.36
CA LEU A 441 22.02 -15.67 -4.52
C LEU A 441 20.80 -14.78 -4.79
N ALA A 442 19.88 -15.23 -5.66
CA ALA A 442 18.65 -14.51 -5.96
C ALA A 442 17.80 -14.24 -4.71
N ALA A 443 17.64 -15.24 -3.84
CA ALA A 443 16.93 -15.10 -2.58
C ALA A 443 17.60 -14.10 -1.62
N ILE A 444 18.92 -14.20 -1.44
CA ILE A 444 19.68 -13.31 -0.55
C ILE A 444 19.56 -11.86 -1.02
N VAL A 445 19.80 -11.60 -2.31
CA VAL A 445 19.73 -10.24 -2.87
C VAL A 445 18.30 -9.68 -2.76
N THR A 446 17.28 -10.50 -3.07
CA THR A 446 15.87 -10.09 -2.95
C THR A 446 15.50 -9.76 -1.50
N PHE A 447 15.97 -10.56 -0.55
CA PHE A 447 15.76 -10.32 0.88
C PHE A 447 16.41 -9.01 1.34
N LEU A 448 17.68 -8.77 0.96
CA LEU A 448 18.39 -7.54 1.30
C LEU A 448 17.70 -6.31 0.71
N LEU A 449 17.29 -6.36 -0.57
CA LEU A 449 16.57 -5.27 -1.22
C LEU A 449 15.21 -5.00 -0.57
N ASN A 450 14.49 -6.04 -0.16
CA ASN A 450 13.25 -5.89 0.60
C ASN A 450 13.48 -5.23 1.98
N ILE A 451 14.55 -5.58 2.70
CA ILE A 451 14.93 -4.90 3.95
C ILE A 451 15.16 -3.41 3.70
N ILE A 452 15.88 -3.06 2.62
CA ILE A 452 16.16 -1.66 2.27
C ILE A 452 14.84 -0.92 1.99
N VAL A 453 13.94 -1.48 1.19
CA VAL A 453 12.63 -0.87 0.90
C VAL A 453 11.80 -0.65 2.16
N VAL A 454 11.70 -1.65 3.04
CA VAL A 454 10.99 -1.55 4.32
C VAL A 454 11.63 -0.50 5.23
N GLY A 455 12.97 -0.50 5.32
CA GLY A 455 13.73 0.47 6.12
C GLY A 455 13.56 1.91 5.63
N LEU A 456 13.59 2.15 4.32
CA LEU A 456 13.31 3.45 3.73
C LEU A 456 11.89 3.91 4.03
N ARG A 457 10.89 3.05 3.83
CA ARG A 457 9.49 3.40 4.12
C ARG A 457 9.26 3.72 5.59
N ASN A 458 9.84 2.95 6.50
CA ASN A 458 9.72 3.17 7.94
C ASN A 458 10.42 4.48 8.36
N SER A 459 11.66 4.70 7.90
CA SER A 459 12.43 5.91 8.22
C SER A 459 11.74 7.19 7.75
N PHE A 460 11.29 7.22 6.49
CA PHE A 460 10.57 8.38 5.95
C PHE A 460 9.16 8.51 6.54
N GLY A 461 8.47 7.39 6.79
CA GLY A 461 7.15 7.37 7.43
C GLY A 461 7.16 7.94 8.84
N ARG A 462 8.08 7.47 9.70
CA ARG A 462 8.29 7.98 11.06
C ARG A 462 8.66 9.46 11.06
N ARG A 463 9.51 9.90 10.11
CA ARG A 463 9.87 11.31 9.96
C ARG A 463 8.68 12.16 9.53
N ASN A 464 7.84 11.67 8.63
CA ASN A 464 6.64 12.39 8.21
C ASN A 464 5.63 12.47 9.36
N LEU A 465 5.34 11.35 10.03
CA LEU A 465 4.40 11.30 11.15
C LEU A 465 4.80 12.28 12.26
N SER A 466 6.04 12.21 12.75
CA SER A 466 6.53 13.11 13.80
C SER A 466 6.43 14.58 13.43
N LYS A 467 6.73 14.93 12.16
CA LYS A 467 6.59 16.30 11.67
C LYS A 467 5.13 16.77 11.67
N LYS A 468 4.16 15.87 11.46
CA LYS A 468 2.76 16.20 11.21
C LYS A 468 1.87 16.09 12.46
N THR A 469 2.21 15.25 13.43
CA THR A 469 1.31 14.88 14.53
C THR A 469 1.74 15.34 15.93
N LEU A 470 2.65 16.33 16.07
CA LEU A 470 3.27 16.76 17.34
C LEU A 470 4.01 15.67 18.13
N VAL A 471 3.90 14.40 17.77
CA VAL A 471 4.52 13.29 18.50
C VAL A 471 6.04 13.34 18.28
N PRO A 472 6.83 13.44 19.37
CA PRO A 472 8.29 13.40 19.29
C PRO A 472 8.77 12.13 18.62
N ARG A 473 9.83 12.24 17.81
CA ARG A 473 10.36 11.09 17.06
C ARG A 473 10.87 9.99 17.99
N GLU A 474 11.31 10.35 19.19
CA GLU A 474 11.87 9.46 20.22
C GLU A 474 10.83 8.49 20.77
N LEU A 475 9.56 8.90 20.79
CA LEU A 475 8.44 8.08 21.28
C LEU A 475 7.86 7.14 20.21
N LEU A 476 8.21 7.39 18.95
CA LEU A 476 7.84 6.57 17.81
C LEU A 476 8.76 5.36 17.76
N ILE A 477 8.27 4.14 18.02
CA ILE A 477 9.14 2.94 18.09
C ILE A 477 9.14 2.19 16.77
#